data_AF-A0A845L709-F1
#
_entry.id   AF-A0A845L709-F1
#
_cell.length_a   1.000
_cell.length_b   1.000
_cell.length_c   1.000
_cell.angle_alpha   90.00
_cell.angle_beta   90.00
_cell.angle_gamma   90.00
#
_symmetry.space_group_name_H-M   'P 1'
#
loop_
_entity.id
_entity.type
_entity.pdbx_description
1 polymer ?
#
loop_
_entity_poly.entity_id
_entity_poly.type
_entity_poly.pdbx_seq_one_letter_code
_entity_poly.pdbx_strand_id
1 'polypeptide(L)'
;MADLNLANTYFVTQVLHNEEWTAADDVTRHRALNTAETQLYRVFRSYRRDTRPLPDEAVFEQALWLLRMDETVRKSQQGVTSVSVSGLGISMNTVPRISPEVIAILGRRVGRYAD
;
A
#
# COMPACT_ATOMS: atom_id res chain seq x y z
N MET A 1 2.03 -10.13 11.53
CA MET A 1 2.85 -10.27 10.32
C MET A 1 1.92 -10.85 9.28
N ALA A 2 1.69 -10.10 8.20
CA ALA A 2 0.73 -10.49 7.18
C ALA A 2 1.23 -11.74 6.42
N ASP A 3 0.31 -12.66 6.14
CA ASP A 3 0.60 -13.94 5.51
C ASP A 3 0.75 -13.79 3.98
N LEU A 4 1.84 -14.32 3.43
CA LEU A 4 2.14 -14.20 2.00
C LEU A 4 1.15 -15.00 1.12
N ASN A 5 0.69 -16.16 1.58
CA ASN A 5 -0.27 -16.97 0.83
C ASN A 5 -1.65 -16.30 0.79
N LEU A 6 -2.06 -15.68 1.89
CA LEU A 6 -3.28 -14.86 1.92
C LEU A 6 -3.16 -13.66 0.97
N ALA A 7 -2.02 -12.96 0.99
CA ALA A 7 -1.76 -11.86 0.06
C ALA A 7 -1.84 -12.31 -1.40
N ASN A 8 -1.18 -13.43 -1.75
CA ASN A 8 -1.22 -13.99 -3.10
C ASN A 8 -2.64 -14.35 -3.53
N THR A 9 -3.42 -14.97 -2.65
CA THR A 9 -4.83 -15.32 -2.92
C THR A 9 -5.67 -14.07 -3.14
N TYR A 10 -5.49 -13.05 -2.30
CA TYR A 10 -6.17 -11.76 -2.42
C TYR A 10 -5.89 -11.09 -3.75
N PHE A 11 -4.61 -10.95 -4.14
CA PHE A 11 -4.26 -10.28 -5.39
C PHE A 11 -4.76 -11.03 -6.64
N VAL A 12 -4.72 -12.37 -6.64
CA VAL A 12 -5.23 -13.16 -7.77
C VAL A 12 -6.75 -13.02 -7.94
N THR A 13 -7.49 -12.84 -6.84
CA THR A 13 -8.96 -12.90 -6.85
C THR A 13 -9.65 -11.55 -6.83
N GLN A 14 -9.03 -10.53 -6.26
CA GLN A 14 -9.68 -9.24 -5.98
C GLN A 14 -9.01 -8.03 -6.63
N VAL A 15 -7.76 -8.15 -7.11
CA VAL A 15 -7.00 -7.00 -7.60
C VAL A 15 -6.59 -7.21 -9.06
N LEU A 16 -7.24 -6.47 -9.97
CA LEU A 16 -7.02 -6.60 -11.41
C LEU A 16 -5.61 -6.13 -11.84
N HIS A 17 -5.15 -5.00 -11.30
CA HIS A 17 -3.85 -4.42 -11.63
C HIS A 17 -2.88 -4.74 -10.50
N ASN A 18 -2.15 -5.84 -10.60
CA ASN A 18 -1.22 -6.29 -9.55
C ASN A 18 0.16 -6.66 -10.13
N GLU A 19 0.50 -6.10 -11.29
CA GLU A 19 1.66 -6.47 -12.10
C GLU A 19 2.95 -6.35 -11.29
N GLU A 20 3.10 -5.29 -10.50
CA GLU A 20 4.28 -5.08 -9.64
C GLU A 20 4.39 -6.12 -8.53
N TRP A 21 3.26 -6.62 -8.02
CA TRP A 21 3.26 -7.73 -7.07
C TRP A 21 3.70 -9.03 -7.73
N THR A 22 3.14 -9.34 -8.91
CA THR A 22 3.45 -10.58 -9.64
C THR A 22 4.90 -10.61 -10.13
N ALA A 23 5.49 -9.45 -10.46
CA ALA A 23 6.87 -9.33 -10.91
C ALA A 23 7.90 -9.41 -9.76
N ALA A 24 7.52 -9.07 -8.53
CA ALA A 24 8.41 -9.12 -7.37
C ALA A 24 8.68 -10.56 -6.91
N ASP A 25 9.87 -10.81 -6.35
CA ASP A 25 10.18 -12.08 -5.67
C ASP A 25 9.55 -12.16 -4.28
N ASP A 26 9.47 -13.37 -3.71
CA ASP A 26 8.84 -13.59 -2.40
C ASP A 26 9.54 -12.83 -1.26
N VAL A 27 10.86 -12.66 -1.35
CA VAL A 27 11.64 -11.88 -0.37
C VAL A 27 11.24 -10.41 -0.39
N THR A 28 11.02 -9.85 -1.57
CA THR A 28 10.58 -8.47 -1.77
C THR A 28 9.12 -8.31 -1.36
N ARG A 29 8.25 -9.26 -1.70
CA ARG A 29 6.84 -9.28 -1.24
C ARG A 29 6.74 -9.31 0.28
N HIS A 30 7.50 -10.17 0.95
CA HIS A 30 7.54 -10.22 2.42
C HIS A 30 8.02 -8.90 3.02
N ARG A 31 9.07 -8.30 2.46
CA ARG A 31 9.55 -6.98 2.91
C ARG A 31 8.48 -5.91 2.71
N ALA A 32 7.81 -5.89 1.56
CA ALA A 32 6.74 -4.95 1.26
C ALA A 32 5.58 -5.08 2.27
N LEU A 33 5.14 -6.29 2.59
CA LEU A 33 4.11 -6.57 3.60
C LEU A 33 4.52 -6.06 4.99
N ASN A 34 5.76 -6.35 5.41
CA ASN A 34 6.27 -5.93 6.72
C ASN A 34 6.39 -4.41 6.83
N THR A 35 6.86 -3.75 5.76
CA THR A 35 6.96 -2.30 5.69
C THR A 35 5.57 -1.67 5.69
N ALA A 36 4.64 -2.20 4.90
CA ALA A 36 3.25 -1.77 4.84
C ALA A 36 2.57 -1.85 6.22
N GLU A 37 2.62 -3.01 6.87
CA GLU A 37 2.04 -3.23 8.19
C GLU A 37 2.60 -2.22 9.21
N THR A 38 3.92 -2.06 9.24
CA THR A 38 4.60 -1.10 10.12
C THR A 38 4.17 0.34 9.84
N GLN A 39 4.05 0.71 8.57
CA GLN A 39 3.64 2.05 8.15
C GLN A 39 2.21 2.34 8.57
N LEU A 40 1.28 1.40 8.34
CA LEU A 40 -0.13 1.56 8.68
C LEU A 40 -0.35 1.70 10.18
N TYR A 41 0.28 0.86 11.02
CA TYR A 41 0.16 1.00 12.47
C TYR A 41 0.71 2.33 13.00
N ARG A 42 1.72 2.94 12.33
CA ARG A 42 2.22 4.27 12.70
C ARG A 42 1.23 5.39 12.36
N VAL A 43 0.52 5.25 11.26
CA VAL A 43 -0.42 6.27 10.75
C VAL A 43 -1.78 6.15 11.42
N PHE A 44 -2.34 4.94 11.49
CA PHE A 44 -3.66 4.64 12.03
C PHE A 44 -3.55 4.17 13.49
N ARG A 45 -3.21 5.10 14.38
CA ARG A 45 -2.95 4.82 15.80
C ARG A 45 -4.15 4.27 16.60
N SER A 46 -5.35 4.30 16.03
CA SER A 46 -6.55 3.68 16.60
C SER A 46 -6.49 2.15 16.54
N TYR A 47 -5.68 1.58 15.63
CA TYR A 47 -5.47 0.15 15.51
C TYR A 47 -4.28 -0.29 16.36
N ARG A 48 -4.40 -1.48 16.95
CA ARG A 48 -3.38 -2.12 17.78
C ARG A 48 -3.33 -3.59 17.44
N ARG A 49 -2.12 -4.14 17.28
CA ARG A 49 -1.87 -5.52 16.86
C ARG A 49 -2.69 -6.55 17.67
N ASP A 50 -2.80 -6.34 18.98
CA ASP A 50 -3.38 -7.34 19.87
C ASP A 50 -4.89 -7.16 20.11
N THR A 51 -5.37 -5.91 20.11
CA THR A 51 -6.75 -5.59 20.54
C THR A 51 -7.66 -5.14 19.40
N ARG A 52 -7.09 -4.62 18.32
CA ARG A 52 -7.82 -4.12 17.15
C ARG A 52 -6.87 -4.13 15.95
N PRO A 53 -6.55 -5.33 15.42
CA PRO A 53 -5.61 -5.44 14.31
C PRO A 53 -6.14 -4.72 13.07
N LEU A 54 -5.22 -4.29 12.22
CA LEU A 54 -5.59 -3.81 10.88
C LEU A 54 -6.17 -4.98 10.07
N PRO A 55 -7.18 -4.74 9.21
CA PRO A 55 -7.56 -5.67 8.16
C PRO A 55 -6.37 -6.04 7.30
N ASP A 56 -6.26 -7.31 6.92
CA ASP A 56 -5.15 -7.80 6.11
C ASP A 56 -5.16 -7.18 4.72
N GLU A 57 -6.34 -6.95 4.15
CA GLU A 57 -6.54 -6.31 2.85
C GLU A 57 -5.90 -4.92 2.79
N ALA A 58 -5.99 -4.15 3.88
CA ALA A 58 -5.34 -2.84 3.95
C ALA A 58 -3.81 -2.97 3.90
N VAL A 59 -3.25 -3.99 4.56
CA VAL A 59 -1.81 -4.26 4.52
C VAL A 59 -1.39 -4.68 3.11
N PHE A 60 -2.19 -5.52 2.44
CA PHE A 60 -1.93 -5.95 1.07
C PHE A 60 -1.94 -4.76 0.11
N GLU A 61 -2.99 -3.94 0.12
CA GLU A 61 -3.10 -2.76 -0.74
C GLU A 61 -1.97 -1.75 -0.51
N GLN A 62 -1.54 -1.57 0.75
CA GLN A 62 -0.39 -0.73 1.05
C GLN A 62 0.92 -1.34 0.53
N ALA A 63 1.08 -2.67 0.59
CA ALA A 63 2.28 -3.34 0.08
C ALA A 63 2.39 -3.21 -1.45
N LEU A 64 1.30 -3.43 -2.17
CA LEU A 64 1.23 -3.20 -3.62
C LEU A 64 1.55 -1.74 -3.97
N TRP A 65 1.02 -0.79 -3.20
CA TRP A 65 1.32 0.64 -3.38
C TRP A 65 2.80 0.96 -3.23
N LEU A 66 3.48 0.36 -2.25
CA LEU A 66 4.92 0.55 -2.05
C LEU A 66 5.74 0.05 -3.25
N LEU A 67 5.38 -1.11 -3.81
CA LEU A 67 6.05 -1.66 -5.00
C LEU A 67 5.87 -0.77 -6.23
N ARG A 68 4.66 -0.27 -6.45
CA ARG A 68 4.36 0.70 -7.54
C ARG A 68 5.15 1.99 -7.39
N MET A 69 5.34 2.45 -6.16
CA MET A 69 6.04 3.69 -5.90
C MET A 69 7.55 3.55 -6.09
N ASP A 70 8.13 2.40 -5.80
CA ASP A 70 9.54 2.12 -6.13
C ASP A 70 9.78 2.22 -7.64
N GLU A 71 8.91 1.59 -8.45
CA GLU A 71 8.97 1.68 -9.91
C GLU A 71 8.74 3.10 -10.42
N THR A 72 7.82 3.83 -9.80
CA THR A 72 7.54 5.24 -10.11
C THR A 72 8.74 6.14 -9.82
N VAL A 73 9.43 5.94 -8.69
CA VAL A 73 10.67 6.66 -8.34
C VAL A 73 11.77 6.34 -9.36
N ARG A 74 11.90 5.07 -9.78
CA ARG A 74 12.87 4.66 -10.80
C ARG A 74 12.62 5.35 -12.15
N LYS A 75 11.35 5.43 -12.58
CA LYS A 75 10.95 6.17 -13.80
C LYS A 75 11.22 7.67 -13.67
N SER A 76 10.98 8.25 -12.50
CA SER A 76 11.30 9.67 -12.26
C SER A 76 12.79 9.96 -12.39
N GLN A 77 13.67 9.08 -11.90
CA GLN A 77 15.12 9.21 -12.09
C GLN A 77 15.53 9.15 -13.58
N GLN A 78 14.71 8.52 -14.43
CA GLN A 78 14.88 8.46 -15.88
C GLN A 78 14.27 9.67 -16.61
N GLY A 79 13.79 10.69 -15.89
CA GLY A 79 13.23 11.92 -16.46
C GLY A 79 11.73 11.89 -16.73
N VAL A 80 11.00 10.86 -16.28
CA VAL A 80 9.54 10.80 -16.40
C VAL A 80 8.89 11.71 -15.35
N THR A 81 8.09 12.67 -15.80
CA THR A 81 7.47 13.71 -14.95
C THR A 81 6.05 13.39 -14.49
N SER A 82 5.36 12.45 -15.15
CA SER A 82 4.02 12.00 -14.76
C SER A 82 3.79 10.55 -15.16
N VAL A 83 3.07 9.80 -14.32
CA VAL A 83 2.63 8.42 -14.61
C VAL A 83 1.16 8.26 -14.23
N SER A 84 0.45 7.40 -14.97
CA SER A 84 -0.90 6.96 -14.59
C SER A 84 -0.78 5.62 -13.86
N VAL A 85 -1.30 5.55 -12.62
CA VAL A 85 -1.35 4.31 -11.82
C VAL A 85 -2.81 4.03 -11.48
N SER A 86 -3.34 2.90 -11.94
CA SER A 86 -4.74 2.50 -11.73
C SER A 86 -5.76 3.60 -12.14
N GLY A 87 -5.51 4.30 -13.25
CA GLY A 87 -6.37 5.37 -13.76
C GLY A 87 -6.22 6.73 -13.05
N LEU A 88 -5.43 6.81 -11.97
CA LEU A 88 -5.09 8.07 -11.31
C LEU A 88 -3.82 8.66 -11.92
N GLY A 89 -3.91 9.90 -12.39
CA GLY A 89 -2.73 10.67 -12.81
C GLY A 89 -1.94 11.11 -11.58
N ILE A 90 -0.72 10.60 -11.40
CA ILE A 90 0.15 10.96 -10.29
C ILE A 90 1.24 11.91 -10.79
N SER A 91 1.26 13.11 -10.23
CA SER A 91 2.39 14.03 -10.34
C SER A 91 3.46 13.62 -9.32
N MET A 92 4.71 13.51 -9.77
CA MET A 92 5.83 13.09 -8.93
C MET A 92 6.08 14.03 -7.73
N ASN A 93 5.59 15.26 -7.79
CA ASN A 93 5.72 16.25 -6.71
C ASN A 93 4.75 16.01 -5.55
N THR A 94 3.75 15.13 -5.68
CA THR A 94 2.67 15.00 -4.69
C THR A 94 2.17 13.57 -4.55
N VAL A 95 3.11 12.62 -4.47
CA VAL A 95 2.77 11.20 -4.30
C VAL A 95 2.30 10.93 -2.86
N PRO A 96 1.06 10.43 -2.65
CA PRO A 96 0.58 10.14 -1.31
C PRO A 96 1.32 8.94 -0.72
N ARG A 97 1.66 9.05 0.57
CA ARG A 97 2.39 8.00 1.30
C ARG A 97 1.54 6.75 1.57
N ILE A 98 0.22 6.90 1.59
CA ILE A 98 -0.74 5.83 1.89
C ILE A 98 -1.59 5.59 0.65
N SER A 99 -1.81 4.31 0.33
CA SER A 99 -2.64 3.89 -0.80
C SER A 99 -4.05 4.49 -0.69
N PRO A 100 -4.64 4.98 -1.79
CA PRO A 100 -6.05 5.36 -1.82
C PRO A 100 -6.99 4.24 -1.36
N GLU A 101 -6.70 2.98 -1.71
CA GLU A 101 -7.52 1.82 -1.32
C GLU A 101 -7.50 1.59 0.19
N VAL A 102 -6.36 1.81 0.85
CA VAL A 102 -6.26 1.77 2.31
C VAL A 102 -7.17 2.81 2.94
N ILE A 103 -7.29 4.00 2.35
CA ILE A 103 -8.19 5.06 2.83
C ILE A 103 -9.65 4.67 2.58
N ALA A 104 -9.96 3.96 1.50
CA ALA A 104 -11.30 3.43 1.26
C ALA A 104 -11.68 2.35 2.29
N ILE A 105 -10.74 1.46 2.64
CA ILE A 105 -10.95 0.37 3.61
C ILE A 105 -11.04 0.90 5.04
N LEU A 106 -10.08 1.74 5.46
CA LEU A 106 -9.95 2.18 6.86
C LEU A 106 -10.66 3.51 7.15
N GLY A 107 -11.12 4.21 6.11
CA GLY A 107 -11.56 5.58 6.18
C GLY A 107 -10.40 6.59 6.22
N ARG A 108 -10.74 7.87 6.07
CA ARG A 108 -9.78 8.96 6.26
C ARG A 108 -9.30 8.96 7.72
N ARG A 109 -8.02 9.32 7.93
CA ARG A 109 -7.48 9.58 9.27
C ARG A 109 -8.36 10.63 9.94
N VAL A 110 -9.18 10.21 10.90
CA VAL A 110 -9.95 11.14 11.73
C VAL A 110 -8.94 11.84 12.62
N GLY A 111 -8.60 13.08 12.28
CA GLY A 111 -7.90 13.96 13.20
C GLY A 111 -8.75 14.09 14.46
N ARG A 112 -8.15 13.96 15.64
CA ARG A 112 -8.79 14.40 16.88
C ARG A 112 -9.07 15.90 16.73
N TYR A 113 -10.25 16.23 16.25
CA TYR A 113 -10.99 17.40 16.72
C TYR A 113 -11.94 16.84 17.75
N ALA A 114 -11.48 16.85 19.00
CA ALA A 114 -12.34 16.71 20.16
C ALA A 114 -11.99 17.91 21.03
N ASP A 115 -12.99 18.77 21.21
CA ASP A 115 -13.13 19.92 22.12
C ASP A 115 -11.97 20.24 23.08
#